data_AF-A0A532EVG1-F1
#
_entry.id   AF-A0A532EVG1-F1
#
_cell.length_a   1.000
_cell.length_b   1.000
_cell.length_c   1.000
_cell.angle_alpha   90.00
_cell.angle_beta   90.00
_cell.angle_gamma   90.00
#
_symmetry.space_group_name_H-M   'P 1'
#
loop_
_entity.id
_entity.type
_entity.pdbx_description
1 polymer ?
#
loop_
_entity_poly.entity_id
_entity_poly.type
_entity_poly.pdbx_seq_one_letter_code
_entity_poly.pdbx_strand_id
1 'polypeptide(L)'
;ALASVGIGSEPGDGLETAMAVAELFLDRQIKVDAERAEALKTVSAKEEDLAARRRALDVEERREEEWLVGITAALAGTWLESGISAPGVGNVLDQLAELSKSIQERDAMQLRIEKMEADRDNFIVEVTAAAAEAGEPANGDEPEQLAIRLAERLERADRAREMKANLINELQRLQDARDSLNLEAAAHERRKSEVLAAFGVTTLSEVVERDELLRERDRLRAAVAGLEEQLSAELAVERFDQARSMLDSVEVDSLLVEKAESEQRLRDLDEAIQQQLIRQTRAADKLDAIGGDSAVARIDAERRTVLLEIEEKAVRYIELKLGVMAAGNALRVYRERHRSGMMKRASDAFALITRGQYSGLATQPVKGGEVLIALQRDGQSKVADALSKGARFQLYLALRLAGYYEFAQFRPSVPFIADDIMETFDHFRSEEVFRLFGEMASAGQVIYLTHHQHLCEIAKAVVPGVTIHELA
;
A
#
# COMPACT_ATOMS: atom_id res chain seq x y z
N ALA A 1 -12.70 -133.89 -115.83
CA ALA A 1 -13.57 -132.93 -115.11
C ALA A 1 -13.28 -131.50 -115.55
N LEU A 2 -12.05 -130.98 -115.41
CA LEU A 2 -11.70 -129.62 -115.90
C LEU A 2 -11.93 -129.46 -117.42
N ALA A 3 -11.59 -130.48 -118.21
CA ALA A 3 -11.83 -130.50 -119.65
C ALA A 3 -13.32 -130.50 -120.06
N SER A 4 -14.26 -130.94 -119.20
CA SER A 4 -15.70 -130.90 -119.50
C SER A 4 -16.34 -129.55 -119.20
N VAL A 5 -15.59 -128.63 -118.59
CA VAL A 5 -15.96 -127.23 -118.33
C VAL A 5 -15.01 -126.27 -119.08
N GLY A 6 -14.24 -126.79 -120.04
CA GLY A 6 -13.43 -126.00 -120.97
C GLY A 6 -12.02 -125.60 -120.49
N ILE A 7 -11.50 -126.20 -119.41
CA ILE A 7 -10.17 -125.91 -118.86
C ILE A 7 -9.18 -127.03 -119.26
N GLY A 8 -8.13 -126.73 -120.03
CA GLY A 8 -7.05 -127.67 -120.42
C GLY A 8 -5.79 -127.58 -119.54
N SER A 9 -5.07 -128.70 -119.35
CA SER A 9 -3.82 -128.80 -118.55
C SER A 9 -2.76 -129.60 -119.32
N GLU A 10 -1.50 -129.15 -119.36
CA GLU A 10 -0.35 -129.75 -120.08
C GLU A 10 0.44 -130.78 -119.21
N PRO A 11 1.20 -131.74 -119.81
CA PRO A 11 1.92 -132.77 -119.07
C PRO A 11 3.19 -132.23 -118.38
N GLY A 12 3.06 -131.91 -117.09
CA GLY A 12 4.13 -131.55 -116.15
C GLY A 12 3.64 -130.69 -114.97
N ASP A 13 2.52 -130.00 -115.14
CA ASP A 13 1.96 -129.08 -114.15
C ASP A 13 1.50 -129.77 -112.86
N GLY A 14 1.87 -129.17 -111.74
CA GLY A 14 1.38 -129.55 -110.42
C GLY A 14 -0.08 -129.18 -110.21
N LEU A 15 -0.71 -129.89 -109.29
CA LEU A 15 -2.12 -129.74 -108.87
C LEU A 15 -2.55 -128.28 -108.60
N GLU A 16 -1.63 -127.40 -108.17
CA GLU A 16 -1.91 -125.98 -107.87
C GLU A 16 -2.36 -125.17 -109.10
N THR A 17 -1.73 -125.36 -110.26
CA THR A 17 -2.05 -124.57 -111.46
C THR A 17 -3.45 -124.90 -111.99
N ALA A 18 -3.85 -126.17 -111.91
CA ALA A 18 -5.17 -126.64 -112.32
C ALA A 18 -6.29 -126.18 -111.36
N MET A 19 -5.98 -125.96 -110.07
CA MET A 19 -6.93 -125.43 -109.09
C MET A 19 -7.22 -123.94 -109.31
N ALA A 20 -6.21 -123.13 -109.62
CA ALA A 20 -6.37 -121.69 -109.83
C ALA A 20 -7.26 -121.35 -111.05
N VAL A 21 -7.17 -122.12 -112.13
CA VAL A 21 -8.00 -121.91 -113.32
C VAL A 21 -9.46 -122.35 -113.08
N ALA A 22 -9.67 -123.38 -112.26
CA ALA A 22 -11.00 -123.82 -111.84
C ALA A 22 -11.70 -122.79 -110.94
N GLU A 23 -10.95 -122.18 -110.01
CA GLU A 23 -11.45 -121.10 -109.14
C GLU A 23 -11.89 -119.87 -109.96
N LEU A 24 -11.08 -119.44 -110.94
CA LEU A 24 -11.42 -118.30 -111.81
C LEU A 24 -12.71 -118.52 -112.62
N PHE A 25 -12.98 -119.75 -113.06
CA PHE A 25 -14.21 -120.08 -113.78
C PHE A 25 -15.43 -120.07 -112.86
N LEU A 26 -15.30 -120.66 -111.66
CA LEU A 26 -16.35 -120.64 -110.65
C LEU A 26 -16.70 -119.21 -110.24
N ASP A 27 -15.70 -118.36 -110.02
CA ASP A 27 -15.91 -116.93 -109.71
C ASP A 27 -16.67 -116.21 -110.83
N ARG A 28 -16.32 -116.50 -112.10
CA ARG A 28 -17.03 -115.90 -113.24
C ARG A 28 -18.49 -116.37 -113.32
N GLN A 29 -18.76 -117.65 -113.09
CA GLN A 29 -20.11 -118.19 -113.15
C GLN A 29 -20.99 -117.70 -111.99
N ILE A 30 -20.43 -117.63 -110.78
CA ILE A 30 -21.08 -117.02 -109.61
C ILE A 30 -21.47 -115.58 -109.91
N LYS A 31 -20.62 -114.81 -110.61
CA LYS A 31 -20.90 -113.42 -110.97
C LYS A 31 -22.07 -113.29 -111.94
N VAL A 32 -22.15 -114.14 -112.97
CA VAL A 32 -23.25 -114.11 -113.95
C VAL A 32 -24.58 -114.54 -113.32
N ASP A 33 -24.56 -115.56 -112.46
CA ASP A 33 -25.76 -116.01 -111.75
C ASP A 33 -26.25 -114.95 -110.75
N ALA A 34 -25.34 -114.21 -110.11
CA ALA A 34 -25.68 -113.06 -109.27
C ALA A 34 -26.31 -111.91 -110.07
N GLU A 35 -25.76 -111.55 -111.23
CA GLU A 35 -26.32 -110.51 -112.10
C GLU A 35 -27.74 -110.87 -112.58
N ARG A 36 -27.99 -112.14 -112.93
CA ARG A 36 -29.32 -112.61 -113.34
C ARG A 36 -30.33 -112.57 -112.19
N ALA A 37 -29.91 -112.96 -110.99
CA ALA A 37 -30.75 -112.90 -109.80
C ALA A 37 -31.13 -111.45 -109.43
N GLU A 38 -30.19 -110.52 -109.54
CA GLU A 38 -30.42 -109.09 -109.25
C GLU A 38 -31.43 -108.49 -110.24
N ALA A 39 -31.31 -108.80 -111.54
CA ALA A 39 -32.23 -108.31 -112.57
C ALA A 39 -33.68 -108.81 -112.37
N LEU A 40 -33.85 -110.10 -112.02
CA LEU A 40 -35.17 -110.66 -111.71
C LEU A 40 -35.80 -109.99 -110.48
N LYS A 41 -34.99 -109.70 -109.46
CA LYS A 41 -35.43 -109.00 -108.26
C LYS A 41 -35.87 -107.57 -108.54
N THR A 42 -35.19 -106.87 -109.45
CA THR A 42 -35.54 -105.49 -109.85
C THR A 42 -36.87 -105.43 -110.61
N VAL A 43 -37.13 -106.38 -111.51
CA VAL A 43 -38.41 -106.43 -112.25
C VAL A 43 -39.58 -106.66 -111.30
N SER A 44 -39.47 -107.65 -110.42
CA SER A 44 -40.50 -107.95 -109.41
C SER A 44 -40.80 -106.75 -108.53
N ALA A 45 -39.78 -106.01 -108.07
CA ALA A 45 -39.98 -104.80 -107.26
C ALA A 45 -40.71 -103.67 -108.01
N LYS A 46 -40.50 -103.54 -109.33
CA LYS A 46 -41.17 -102.50 -110.14
C LYS A 46 -42.62 -102.84 -110.46
N GLU A 47 -42.95 -104.11 -110.63
CA GLU A 47 -44.35 -104.54 -110.81
C GLU A 47 -45.18 -104.30 -109.54
N GLU A 48 -44.59 -104.53 -108.36
CA GLU A 48 -45.25 -104.22 -107.07
C GLU A 48 -45.51 -102.71 -106.88
N ASP A 49 -44.55 -101.84 -107.22
CA ASP A 49 -44.72 -100.37 -107.13
C ASP A 49 -45.82 -99.85 -108.07
N LEU A 50 -45.91 -100.38 -109.30
CA LEU A 50 -46.98 -100.02 -110.24
C LEU A 50 -48.37 -100.40 -109.69
N ALA A 51 -48.49 -101.59 -109.11
CA ALA A 51 -49.75 -102.07 -108.53
C ALA A 51 -50.15 -101.24 -107.29
N ALA A 52 -49.18 -100.79 -106.48
CA ALA A 52 -49.43 -99.89 -105.36
C ALA A 52 -49.98 -98.52 -105.83
N ARG A 53 -49.35 -97.91 -106.84
CA ARG A 53 -49.78 -96.59 -107.36
C ARG A 53 -51.15 -96.61 -108.02
N ARG A 54 -51.49 -97.68 -108.76
CA ARG A 54 -52.82 -97.81 -109.36
C ARG A 54 -53.92 -97.91 -108.30
N ARG A 55 -53.67 -98.65 -107.21
CA ARG A 55 -54.61 -98.71 -106.08
C ARG A 55 -54.76 -97.36 -105.38
N ALA A 56 -53.68 -96.59 -105.23
CA ALA A 56 -53.73 -95.26 -104.65
C ALA A 56 -54.58 -94.29 -105.52
N LEU A 57 -54.40 -94.33 -106.84
CA LEU A 57 -55.21 -93.50 -107.75
C LEU A 57 -56.71 -93.83 -107.67
N ASP A 58 -57.05 -95.12 -107.70
CA ASP A 58 -58.46 -95.58 -107.62
C ASP A 58 -59.13 -95.21 -106.29
N VAL A 59 -58.36 -95.11 -105.20
CA VAL A 59 -58.86 -94.61 -103.90
C VAL A 59 -59.13 -93.12 -103.95
N GLU A 60 -58.25 -92.31 -104.53
CA GLU A 60 -58.44 -90.86 -104.61
C GLU A 60 -59.56 -90.49 -105.60
N GLU A 61 -59.70 -91.19 -106.73
CA GLU A 61 -60.80 -90.99 -107.69
C GLU A 61 -62.17 -91.28 -107.03
N ARG A 62 -62.29 -92.39 -106.27
CA ARG A 62 -63.51 -92.65 -105.49
C ARG A 62 -63.79 -91.57 -104.46
N ARG A 63 -62.75 -91.05 -103.80
CA ARG A 63 -62.89 -90.00 -102.79
C ARG A 63 -63.35 -88.67 -103.39
N GLU A 64 -62.88 -88.34 -104.58
CA GLU A 64 -63.33 -87.17 -105.33
C GLU A 64 -64.80 -87.33 -105.75
N GLU A 65 -65.19 -88.50 -106.26
CA GLU A 65 -66.59 -88.79 -106.60
C GLU A 65 -67.50 -88.69 -105.37
N GLU A 66 -67.13 -89.30 -104.24
CA GLU A 66 -67.89 -89.22 -102.98
C GLU A 66 -68.02 -87.76 -102.49
N TRP A 67 -66.96 -86.96 -102.59
CA TRP A 67 -66.96 -85.56 -102.18
C TRP A 67 -67.87 -84.69 -103.06
N LEU A 68 -67.82 -84.88 -104.39
CA LEU A 68 -68.69 -84.16 -105.32
C LEU A 68 -70.17 -84.50 -105.10
N VAL A 69 -70.49 -85.77 -104.85
CA VAL A 69 -71.85 -86.19 -104.46
C VAL A 69 -72.25 -85.56 -103.14
N GLY A 70 -71.37 -85.55 -102.14
CA GLY A 70 -71.61 -84.93 -100.84
C GLY A 70 -71.88 -83.43 -100.92
N ILE A 71 -71.11 -82.70 -101.73
CA ILE A 71 -71.34 -81.25 -101.97
C ILE A 71 -72.67 -81.03 -102.68
N THR A 72 -72.99 -81.82 -103.70
CA THR A 72 -74.23 -81.64 -104.46
C THR A 72 -75.44 -81.92 -103.58
N ALA A 73 -75.37 -82.93 -102.70
CA ALA A 73 -76.40 -83.21 -101.72
C ALA A 73 -76.54 -82.10 -100.66
N ALA A 74 -75.44 -81.53 -100.17
CA ALA A 74 -75.46 -80.44 -99.19
C ALA A 74 -75.99 -79.12 -99.78
N LEU A 75 -75.79 -78.89 -101.07
CA LEU A 75 -76.29 -77.71 -101.78
C LEU A 75 -77.74 -77.87 -102.25
N ALA A 76 -78.29 -79.09 -102.30
CA ALA A 76 -79.65 -79.35 -102.76
C ALA A 76 -80.71 -78.60 -101.93
N GLY A 77 -81.63 -77.91 -102.59
CA GLY A 77 -82.66 -77.09 -101.95
C GLY A 77 -82.18 -75.73 -101.44
N THR A 78 -80.89 -75.40 -101.61
CA THR A 78 -80.35 -74.07 -101.32
C THR A 78 -80.31 -73.22 -102.60
N TRP A 79 -80.21 -71.90 -102.45
CA TRP A 79 -80.09 -70.98 -103.59
C TRP A 79 -78.78 -71.15 -104.39
N LEU A 80 -77.85 -71.99 -103.91
CA LEU A 80 -76.56 -72.28 -104.52
C LEU A 80 -76.58 -73.57 -105.38
N GLU A 81 -77.69 -74.32 -105.37
CA GLU A 81 -77.84 -75.63 -106.01
C GLU A 81 -77.43 -75.68 -107.49
N SER A 82 -77.75 -74.65 -108.27
CA SER A 82 -77.54 -74.64 -109.72
C SER A 82 -76.59 -73.55 -110.22
N GLY A 83 -75.91 -72.83 -109.30
CA GLY A 83 -75.19 -71.60 -109.64
C GLY A 83 -73.67 -71.68 -109.60
N ILE A 84 -73.08 -72.63 -108.86
CA ILE A 84 -71.66 -72.58 -108.49
C ILE A 84 -71.03 -73.98 -108.54
N SER A 85 -69.83 -74.06 -109.13
CA SER A 85 -69.03 -75.29 -109.13
C SER A 85 -68.48 -75.58 -107.73
N ALA A 86 -68.21 -76.84 -107.40
CA ALA A 86 -67.69 -77.24 -106.08
C ALA A 86 -66.50 -76.40 -105.56
N PRO A 87 -65.52 -75.96 -106.39
CA PRO A 87 -64.44 -75.07 -105.95
C PRO A 87 -64.88 -73.64 -105.57
N GLY A 88 -66.00 -73.16 -106.11
CA GLY A 88 -66.49 -71.79 -105.89
C GLY A 88 -67.30 -71.59 -104.60
N VAL A 89 -67.71 -72.68 -103.93
CA VAL A 89 -68.51 -72.65 -102.69
C VAL A 89 -67.74 -71.96 -101.55
N GLY A 90 -66.42 -72.13 -101.49
CA GLY A 90 -65.57 -71.51 -100.46
C GLY A 90 -65.66 -69.98 -100.44
N ASN A 91 -65.60 -69.35 -101.61
CA ASN A 91 -65.67 -67.88 -101.72
C ASN A 91 -67.01 -67.31 -101.23
N VAL A 92 -68.11 -68.02 -101.43
CA VAL A 92 -69.43 -67.58 -100.95
C VAL A 92 -69.52 -67.70 -99.42
N LEU A 93 -68.95 -68.75 -98.84
CA LEU A 93 -68.90 -68.91 -97.39
C LEU A 93 -68.07 -67.80 -96.72
N ASP A 94 -66.96 -67.39 -97.33
CA ASP A 94 -66.15 -66.27 -96.84
C ASP A 94 -66.93 -64.94 -96.88
N GLN A 95 -67.67 -64.67 -97.96
CA GLN A 95 -68.54 -63.49 -98.05
C GLN A 95 -69.69 -63.50 -97.04
N LEU A 96 -70.26 -64.68 -96.75
CA LEU A 96 -71.30 -64.82 -95.71
C LEU A 96 -70.73 -64.58 -94.31
N ALA A 97 -69.48 -65.00 -94.04
CA ALA A 97 -68.80 -64.71 -92.78
C ALA A 97 -68.54 -63.19 -92.62
N GLU A 98 -68.12 -62.51 -93.70
CA GLU A 98 -67.93 -61.06 -93.69
C GLU A 98 -69.25 -60.30 -93.47
N LEU A 99 -70.33 -60.73 -94.15
CA LEU A 99 -71.67 -60.17 -93.93
C LEU A 99 -72.14 -60.34 -92.48
N SER A 100 -71.91 -61.51 -91.87
CA SER A 100 -72.25 -61.76 -90.47
C SER A 100 -71.51 -60.79 -89.53
N LYS A 101 -70.22 -60.55 -89.77
CA LYS A 101 -69.42 -59.57 -89.02
C LYS A 101 -69.96 -58.15 -89.18
N SER A 102 -70.28 -57.72 -90.40
CA SER A 102 -70.85 -56.39 -90.64
C SER A 102 -72.22 -56.19 -89.98
N ILE A 103 -73.05 -57.23 -89.91
CA ILE A 103 -74.32 -57.19 -89.17
C ILE A 103 -74.08 -57.00 -87.67
N GLN A 104 -73.12 -57.72 -87.09
CA GLN A 104 -72.76 -57.55 -85.67
C GLN A 104 -72.24 -56.14 -85.37
N GLU A 105 -71.39 -55.57 -86.23
CA GLU A 105 -70.87 -54.21 -86.09
C GLU A 105 -72.00 -53.17 -86.18
N ARG A 106 -72.95 -53.33 -87.11
CA ARG A 106 -74.15 -52.49 -87.20
C ARG A 106 -74.96 -52.55 -85.91
N ASP A 107 -75.24 -53.74 -85.39
CA ASP A 107 -76.06 -53.92 -84.18
C ASP A 107 -75.39 -53.30 -82.95
N ALA A 108 -74.06 -53.41 -82.84
CA ALA A 108 -73.30 -52.77 -81.78
C ALA A 108 -73.35 -51.23 -81.88
N MET A 109 -73.26 -50.66 -83.09
CA MET A 109 -73.40 -49.22 -83.30
C MET A 109 -74.82 -48.74 -83.00
N GLN A 110 -75.84 -49.49 -83.41
CA GLN A 110 -77.25 -49.17 -83.15
C GLN A 110 -77.53 -49.12 -81.64
N LEU A 111 -77.07 -50.12 -80.88
CA LEU A 111 -77.21 -50.12 -79.43
C LEU A 111 -76.51 -48.92 -78.77
N ARG A 112 -75.36 -48.49 -79.32
CA ARG A 112 -74.63 -47.32 -78.80
C ARG A 112 -75.38 -46.02 -79.07
N ILE A 113 -75.99 -45.88 -80.26
CA ILE A 113 -76.83 -44.74 -80.60
C ILE A 113 -78.02 -44.67 -79.64
N GLU A 114 -78.71 -45.78 -79.43
CA GLU A 114 -79.87 -45.85 -78.52
C GLU A 114 -79.51 -45.44 -77.09
N LYS A 115 -78.34 -45.88 -76.58
CA LYS A 115 -77.85 -45.45 -75.26
C LYS A 115 -77.52 -43.95 -75.20
N MET A 116 -76.84 -43.43 -76.22
CA MET A 116 -76.50 -42.00 -76.27
C MET A 116 -77.74 -41.12 -76.38
N GLU A 117 -78.77 -41.56 -77.11
CA GLU A 117 -80.06 -40.88 -77.18
C GLU A 117 -80.79 -40.91 -75.83
N ALA A 118 -80.79 -42.05 -75.14
CA ALA A 118 -81.36 -42.16 -73.80
C ALA A 118 -80.64 -41.27 -72.76
N ASP A 119 -79.30 -41.22 -72.80
CA ASP A 119 -78.50 -40.36 -71.92
C ASP A 119 -78.77 -38.87 -72.19
N ARG A 120 -78.89 -38.48 -73.46
CA ARG A 120 -79.28 -37.11 -73.84
C ARG A 120 -80.66 -36.76 -73.32
N ASP A 121 -81.64 -37.65 -73.50
CA ASP A 121 -83.02 -37.39 -73.10
C ASP A 121 -83.13 -37.29 -71.57
N ASN A 122 -82.40 -38.13 -70.82
CA ASN A 122 -82.29 -38.03 -69.36
C ASN A 122 -81.64 -36.71 -68.92
N PHE A 123 -80.54 -36.30 -69.55
CA PHE A 123 -79.88 -35.03 -69.26
C PHE A 123 -80.83 -33.84 -69.45
N ILE A 124 -81.62 -33.84 -70.53
CA ILE A 124 -82.64 -32.82 -70.79
C ILE A 124 -83.66 -32.77 -69.65
N VAL A 125 -84.17 -33.93 -69.20
CA VAL A 125 -85.15 -34.01 -68.11
C VAL A 125 -84.56 -33.48 -66.80
N GLU A 126 -83.34 -33.89 -66.43
CA GLU A 126 -82.72 -33.46 -65.17
C GLU A 126 -82.41 -31.96 -65.15
N VAL A 127 -81.83 -31.42 -66.23
CA VAL A 127 -81.47 -29.99 -66.30
C VAL A 127 -82.72 -29.11 -66.33
N THR A 128 -83.77 -29.52 -67.04
CA THR A 128 -85.04 -28.77 -67.07
C THR A 128 -85.76 -28.82 -65.72
N ALA A 129 -85.73 -29.96 -65.01
CA ALA A 129 -86.27 -30.07 -63.65
C ALA A 129 -85.50 -29.16 -62.67
N ALA A 130 -84.16 -29.18 -62.70
CA ALA A 130 -83.33 -28.32 -61.86
C ALA A 130 -83.54 -26.84 -62.16
N ALA A 131 -83.71 -26.46 -63.44
CA ALA A 131 -84.03 -25.09 -63.83
C ALA A 131 -85.40 -24.63 -63.30
N ALA A 132 -86.42 -25.50 -63.39
CA ALA A 132 -87.75 -25.20 -62.88
C ALA A 132 -87.74 -25.00 -61.35
N GLU A 133 -87.04 -25.85 -60.61
CA GLU A 133 -86.89 -25.71 -59.16
C GLU A 133 -86.12 -24.44 -58.77
N ALA A 134 -85.08 -24.09 -59.53
CA ALA A 134 -84.30 -22.87 -59.32
C ALA A 134 -85.02 -21.59 -59.80
N GLY A 135 -86.13 -21.71 -60.53
CA GLY A 135 -86.83 -20.60 -61.17
C GLY A 135 -86.04 -19.94 -62.29
N GLU A 136 -85.13 -20.66 -62.95
CA GLU A 136 -84.42 -20.18 -64.14
C GLU A 136 -85.27 -20.39 -65.40
N PRO A 137 -85.52 -19.34 -66.21
CA PRO A 137 -86.30 -19.48 -67.43
C PRO A 137 -85.49 -20.22 -68.51
N ALA A 138 -86.08 -21.27 -69.09
CA ALA A 138 -85.42 -22.11 -70.09
C ALA A 138 -85.22 -21.42 -71.46
N ASN A 139 -85.88 -20.28 -71.73
CA ASN A 139 -85.72 -19.35 -72.87
C ASN A 139 -85.48 -19.92 -74.29
N GLY A 140 -85.75 -21.21 -74.52
CA GLY A 140 -85.43 -21.89 -75.78
C GLY A 140 -83.92 -22.19 -75.96
N ASP A 141 -83.13 -22.07 -74.89
CA ASP A 141 -81.69 -22.34 -74.93
C ASP A 141 -81.41 -23.85 -74.98
N GLU A 142 -80.26 -24.22 -75.55
CA GLU A 142 -79.80 -25.60 -75.53
C GLU A 142 -79.58 -26.08 -74.07
N PRO A 143 -79.95 -27.32 -73.73
CA PRO A 143 -79.85 -27.89 -72.37
C PRO A 143 -78.47 -27.69 -71.73
N GLU A 144 -77.40 -27.78 -72.50
CA GLU A 144 -76.02 -27.57 -72.05
C GLU A 144 -75.78 -26.14 -71.55
N GLN A 145 -76.33 -25.14 -72.25
CA GLN A 145 -76.21 -23.73 -71.86
C GLN A 145 -77.01 -23.44 -70.59
N LEU A 146 -78.16 -24.10 -70.43
CA LEU A 146 -78.96 -24.03 -69.21
C LEU A 146 -78.20 -24.62 -68.01
N ALA A 147 -77.53 -25.77 -68.18
CA ALA A 147 -76.70 -26.38 -67.15
C ALA A 147 -75.52 -25.47 -66.74
N ILE A 148 -74.83 -24.85 -67.70
CA ILE A 148 -73.72 -23.92 -67.42
C ILE A 148 -74.22 -22.72 -66.59
N ARG A 149 -75.33 -22.09 -66.96
CA ARG A 149 -75.89 -20.96 -66.20
C ARG A 149 -76.31 -21.35 -64.79
N LEU A 150 -76.90 -22.52 -64.61
CA LEU A 150 -77.24 -23.05 -63.29
C LEU A 150 -75.99 -23.25 -62.43
N ALA A 151 -74.91 -23.81 -63.00
CA ALA A 151 -73.64 -23.98 -62.32
C ALA A 151 -73.02 -22.63 -61.92
N GLU A 152 -73.00 -21.64 -62.82
CA GLU A 152 -72.51 -20.28 -62.52
C GLU A 152 -73.35 -19.59 -61.44
N ARG A 153 -74.68 -19.80 -61.45
CA ARG A 153 -75.58 -19.25 -60.42
C ARG A 153 -75.34 -19.91 -59.07
N LEU A 154 -75.11 -21.23 -59.05
CA LEU A 154 -74.75 -21.95 -57.83
C LEU A 154 -73.43 -21.42 -57.26
N GLU A 155 -72.39 -21.29 -58.08
CA GLU A 155 -71.09 -20.76 -57.65
C GLU A 155 -71.21 -19.31 -57.13
N ARG A 156 -72.02 -18.47 -57.77
CA ARG A 156 -72.33 -17.11 -57.27
C ARG A 156 -73.06 -17.15 -55.93
N ALA A 157 -74.02 -18.05 -55.76
CA ALA A 157 -74.77 -18.21 -54.51
C ALA A 157 -73.88 -18.71 -53.38
N ASP A 158 -72.97 -19.65 -53.65
CA ASP A 158 -72.05 -20.19 -52.66
C ASP A 158 -71.00 -19.15 -52.24
N ARG A 159 -70.41 -18.40 -53.18
CA ARG A 159 -69.55 -17.25 -52.84
C ARG A 159 -70.28 -16.21 -51.99
N ALA A 160 -71.53 -15.92 -52.31
CA ALA A 160 -72.34 -14.97 -51.52
C ALA A 160 -72.63 -15.50 -50.11
N ARG A 161 -72.90 -16.81 -49.96
CA ARG A 161 -73.08 -17.46 -48.65
C ARG A 161 -71.81 -17.42 -47.81
N GLU A 162 -70.66 -17.77 -48.39
CA GLU A 162 -69.36 -17.70 -47.71
C GLU A 162 -69.03 -16.27 -47.28
N MET A 163 -69.18 -15.30 -48.18
CA MET A 163 -68.96 -13.89 -47.85
C MET A 163 -69.86 -13.41 -46.71
N LYS A 164 -71.14 -13.79 -46.74
CA LYS A 164 -72.09 -13.47 -45.66
C LYS A 164 -71.66 -14.12 -44.34
N ALA A 165 -71.25 -15.38 -44.34
CA ALA A 165 -70.77 -16.07 -43.14
C ALA A 165 -69.53 -15.37 -42.55
N ASN A 166 -68.58 -14.99 -43.41
CA ASN A 166 -67.38 -14.25 -43.00
C ASN A 166 -67.73 -12.88 -42.41
N LEU A 167 -68.63 -12.12 -43.05
CA LEU A 167 -69.08 -10.82 -42.56
C LEU A 167 -69.81 -10.92 -41.22
N ILE A 168 -70.62 -11.97 -41.01
CA ILE A 168 -71.29 -12.20 -39.72
C ILE A 168 -70.27 -12.50 -38.62
N ASN A 169 -69.29 -13.35 -38.90
CA ASN A 169 -68.23 -13.67 -37.93
C ASN A 169 -67.40 -12.43 -37.60
N GLU A 170 -67.06 -11.61 -38.59
CA GLU A 170 -66.31 -10.37 -38.37
C GLU A 170 -67.15 -9.34 -37.59
N LEU A 171 -68.44 -9.22 -37.89
CA LEU A 171 -69.34 -8.35 -37.12
C LEU A 171 -69.40 -8.78 -35.65
N GLN A 172 -69.52 -10.08 -35.37
CA GLN A 172 -69.54 -10.60 -34.01
C GLN A 172 -68.21 -10.29 -33.29
N ARG A 173 -67.08 -10.53 -33.95
CA ARG A 173 -65.74 -10.22 -33.39
C ARG A 173 -65.60 -8.74 -33.04
N LEU A 174 -66.05 -7.86 -33.94
CA LEU A 174 -65.99 -6.41 -33.71
C LEU A 174 -66.95 -5.96 -32.60
N GLN A 175 -68.12 -6.60 -32.47
CA GLN A 175 -69.06 -6.34 -31.38
C GLN A 175 -68.47 -6.76 -30.03
N ASP A 176 -67.90 -7.96 -29.94
CA ASP A 176 -67.25 -8.44 -28.72
C ASP A 176 -66.07 -7.54 -28.31
N ALA A 177 -65.26 -7.10 -29.27
CA ALA A 177 -64.16 -6.17 -29.02
C ALA A 177 -64.66 -4.81 -28.53
N ARG A 178 -65.71 -4.26 -29.15
CA ARG A 178 -66.35 -3.01 -28.70
C ARG A 178 -66.89 -3.14 -27.28
N ASP A 179 -67.55 -4.25 -26.96
CA ASP A 179 -68.15 -4.46 -25.65
C ASP A 179 -67.08 -4.63 -24.56
N SER A 180 -65.96 -5.30 -24.86
CA SER A 180 -64.79 -5.35 -23.97
C SER A 180 -64.18 -3.97 -23.72
N LEU A 181 -63.96 -3.18 -24.79
CA LEU A 181 -63.41 -1.82 -24.67
C LEU A 181 -64.36 -0.89 -23.89
N ASN A 182 -65.67 -1.04 -24.06
CA ASN A 182 -66.66 -0.28 -23.30
C ASN A 182 -66.63 -0.64 -21.81
N LEU A 183 -66.42 -1.92 -21.48
CA LEU A 183 -66.29 -2.38 -20.09
C LEU A 183 -65.03 -1.80 -19.43
N GLU A 184 -63.90 -1.82 -20.14
CA GLU A 184 -62.65 -1.20 -19.69
C GLU A 184 -62.77 0.30 -19.51
N ALA A 185 -63.37 1.00 -20.49
CA ALA A 185 -63.61 2.44 -20.40
C ALA A 185 -64.51 2.79 -19.21
N ALA A 186 -65.56 2.01 -18.96
CA ALA A 186 -66.43 2.20 -17.80
C ALA A 186 -65.69 1.96 -16.46
N ALA A 187 -64.79 0.97 -16.42
CA ALA A 187 -63.96 0.72 -15.24
C ALA A 187 -62.97 1.86 -14.99
N HIS A 188 -62.32 2.37 -16.03
CA HIS A 188 -61.43 3.53 -15.95
C HIS A 188 -62.18 4.79 -15.52
N GLU A 189 -63.38 5.04 -16.05
CA GLU A 189 -64.17 6.21 -15.67
C GLU A 189 -64.67 6.12 -14.22
N ARG A 190 -65.04 4.92 -13.75
CA ARG A 190 -65.38 4.68 -12.35
C ARG A 190 -64.16 4.96 -11.45
N ARG A 191 -63.00 4.41 -11.80
CA ARG A 191 -61.77 4.60 -11.02
C ARG A 191 -61.34 6.07 -10.98
N LYS A 192 -61.39 6.75 -12.12
CA LYS A 192 -61.17 8.21 -12.20
C LYS A 192 -62.14 8.93 -11.27
N SER A 193 -63.43 8.62 -11.31
CA SER A 193 -64.44 9.24 -10.44
C SER A 193 -64.17 9.00 -8.95
N GLU A 194 -63.78 7.78 -8.55
CA GLU A 194 -63.38 7.47 -7.17
C GLU A 194 -62.19 8.32 -6.70
N VAL A 195 -61.16 8.44 -7.54
CA VAL A 195 -59.96 9.23 -7.23
C VAL A 195 -60.32 10.72 -7.14
N LEU A 196 -61.08 11.24 -8.09
CA LEU A 196 -61.54 12.64 -8.07
C LEU A 196 -62.38 12.93 -6.81
N ALA A 197 -63.28 12.03 -6.42
CA ALA A 197 -64.10 12.17 -5.22
C ALA A 197 -63.27 12.12 -3.93
N ALA A 198 -62.30 11.21 -3.83
CA ALA A 198 -61.42 11.09 -2.66
C ALA A 198 -60.59 12.37 -2.43
N PHE A 199 -60.19 13.05 -3.51
CA PHE A 199 -59.44 14.30 -3.45
C PHE A 199 -60.33 15.56 -3.46
N GLY A 200 -61.65 15.41 -3.66
CA GLY A 200 -62.61 16.52 -3.75
C GLY A 200 -62.31 17.48 -4.90
N VAL A 201 -61.92 16.95 -6.06
CA VAL A 201 -61.49 17.71 -7.25
C VAL A 201 -62.24 17.26 -8.50
N THR A 202 -62.14 18.05 -9.56
CA THR A 202 -62.89 17.79 -10.81
C THR A 202 -62.00 17.27 -11.94
N THR A 203 -60.68 17.46 -11.85
CA THR A 203 -59.71 17.02 -12.86
C THR A 203 -58.56 16.19 -12.26
N LEU A 204 -57.97 15.30 -13.06
CA LEU A 204 -56.84 14.47 -12.60
C LEU A 204 -55.57 15.31 -12.38
N SER A 205 -55.42 16.43 -13.08
CA SER A 205 -54.32 17.38 -12.83
C SER A 205 -54.44 17.98 -11.42
N GLU A 206 -55.66 18.38 -11.00
CA GLU A 206 -55.92 18.86 -9.64
C GLU A 206 -55.63 17.80 -8.56
N VAL A 207 -55.80 16.50 -8.88
CA VAL A 207 -55.41 15.41 -7.96
C VAL A 207 -53.91 15.46 -7.68
N VAL A 208 -53.10 15.64 -8.72
CA VAL A 208 -51.64 15.71 -8.59
C VAL A 208 -51.24 16.91 -7.72
N GLU A 209 -51.80 18.08 -8.00
CA GLU A 209 -51.54 19.29 -7.21
C GLU A 209 -51.95 19.11 -5.74
N ARG A 210 -53.11 18.50 -5.48
CA ARG A 210 -53.58 18.21 -4.11
C ARG A 210 -52.74 17.15 -3.41
N ASP A 211 -52.29 16.11 -4.11
CA ASP A 211 -51.39 15.09 -3.56
C ASP A 211 -50.05 15.71 -3.15
N GLU A 212 -49.50 16.61 -3.97
CA GLU A 212 -48.29 17.36 -3.62
C GLU A 212 -48.46 18.20 -2.36
N LEU A 213 -49.58 18.93 -2.23
CA LEU A 213 -49.90 19.68 -1.02
C LEU A 213 -50.07 18.77 0.21
N LEU A 214 -50.67 17.59 0.05
CA LEU A 214 -50.80 16.60 1.14
C LEU A 214 -49.45 16.04 1.56
N ARG A 215 -48.57 15.71 0.60
CA ARG A 215 -47.20 15.27 0.88
C ARG A 215 -46.40 16.35 1.57
N GLU A 216 -46.53 17.60 1.14
CA GLU A 216 -45.84 18.71 1.77
C GLU A 216 -46.36 18.96 3.20
N ARG A 217 -47.68 18.89 3.41
CA ARG A 217 -48.28 18.90 4.75
C ARG A 217 -47.69 17.79 5.63
N ASP A 218 -47.59 16.56 5.13
CA ASP A 218 -47.10 15.43 5.90
C ASP A 218 -45.60 15.55 6.21
N ARG A 219 -44.79 16.06 5.27
CA ARG A 219 -43.39 16.43 5.52
C ARG A 219 -43.26 17.50 6.59
N LEU A 220 -44.04 18.58 6.49
CA LEU A 220 -44.02 19.66 7.48
C LEU A 220 -44.46 19.16 8.85
N ARG A 221 -45.47 18.28 8.94
CA ARG A 221 -45.88 17.65 10.20
C ARG A 221 -44.78 16.78 10.80
N ALA A 222 -44.09 15.99 9.98
CA ALA A 222 -42.97 15.19 10.44
C ALA A 222 -41.80 16.06 10.90
N ALA A 223 -41.51 17.16 10.19
CA ALA A 223 -40.49 18.12 10.57
C ALA A 223 -40.84 18.82 11.89
N VAL A 224 -42.10 19.25 12.07
CA VAL A 224 -42.59 19.81 13.33
C VAL A 224 -42.43 18.79 14.46
N ALA A 225 -42.92 17.56 14.30
CA ALA A 225 -42.79 16.52 15.32
C ALA A 225 -41.32 16.24 15.69
N GLY A 226 -40.42 16.19 14.70
CA GLY A 226 -38.99 16.01 14.93
C GLY A 226 -38.34 17.19 15.66
N LEU A 227 -38.72 18.43 15.32
CA LEU A 227 -38.25 19.63 16.03
C LEU A 227 -38.80 19.70 17.45
N GLU A 228 -40.07 19.31 17.66
CA GLU A 228 -40.70 19.22 18.98
C GLU A 228 -39.95 18.20 19.87
N GLU A 229 -39.63 17.02 19.34
CA GLU A 229 -38.85 15.99 20.05
C GLU A 229 -37.43 16.46 20.36
N GLN A 230 -36.75 17.07 19.38
CA GLN A 230 -35.41 17.63 19.59
C GLN A 230 -35.42 18.68 20.71
N LEU A 231 -36.38 19.61 20.68
CA LEU A 231 -36.49 20.66 21.68
C LEU A 231 -36.79 20.10 23.08
N SER A 232 -37.67 19.09 23.16
CA SER A 232 -37.95 18.38 24.40
C SER A 232 -36.70 17.68 24.95
N ALA A 233 -35.87 17.06 24.10
CA ALA A 233 -34.63 16.42 24.51
C ALA A 233 -33.57 17.44 25.00
N GLU A 234 -33.37 18.55 24.27
CA GLU A 234 -32.39 19.58 24.63
C GLU A 234 -32.74 20.28 25.95
N LEU A 235 -34.03 20.50 26.22
CA LEU A 235 -34.51 21.08 27.48
C LEU A 235 -34.77 20.04 28.58
N ALA A 236 -34.52 18.75 28.30
CA ALA A 236 -34.74 17.63 29.21
C ALA A 236 -36.17 17.57 29.80
N VAL A 237 -37.19 17.78 28.95
CA VAL A 237 -38.62 17.73 29.30
C VAL A 237 -39.35 16.64 28.51
N GLU A 238 -40.45 16.13 29.05
CA GLU A 238 -41.19 15.00 28.45
C GLU A 238 -42.12 15.40 27.31
N ARG A 239 -42.61 16.65 27.30
CA ARG A 239 -43.60 17.13 26.32
C ARG A 239 -43.23 18.51 25.76
N PHE A 240 -43.51 18.72 24.47
CA PHE A 240 -43.24 20.00 23.81
C PHE A 240 -43.95 21.20 24.47
N ASP A 241 -45.17 21.05 24.99
CA ASP A 241 -45.86 22.13 25.70
C ASP A 241 -45.05 22.66 26.90
N GLN A 242 -44.29 21.78 27.57
CA GLN A 242 -43.43 22.16 28.69
C GLN A 242 -42.20 22.94 28.19
N ALA A 243 -41.57 22.46 27.11
CA ALA A 243 -40.48 23.16 26.44
C ALA A 243 -40.90 24.56 25.99
N ARG A 244 -42.07 24.67 25.33
CA ARG A 244 -42.63 25.93 24.90
C ARG A 244 -42.92 26.87 26.07
N SER A 245 -43.56 26.38 27.14
CA SER A 245 -43.83 27.21 28.32
C SER A 245 -42.55 27.70 29.01
N MET A 246 -41.49 26.88 29.02
CA MET A 246 -40.19 27.32 29.54
C MET A 246 -39.63 28.45 28.67
N LEU A 247 -39.60 28.28 27.36
CA LEU A 247 -39.07 29.29 26.43
C LEU A 247 -39.92 30.58 26.38
N ASP A 248 -41.25 30.48 26.48
CA ASP A 248 -42.13 31.65 26.52
C ASP A 248 -41.90 32.51 27.77
N SER A 249 -41.42 31.91 28.87
CA SER A 249 -41.06 32.62 30.10
C SER A 249 -39.64 33.19 30.10
N VAL A 250 -38.84 32.86 29.09
CA VAL A 250 -37.43 33.20 28.98
C VAL A 250 -37.27 34.41 28.06
N GLU A 251 -36.64 35.46 28.60
CA GLU A 251 -36.28 36.64 27.81
C GLU A 251 -34.91 36.42 27.15
N VAL A 252 -34.89 36.35 25.81
CA VAL A 252 -33.69 36.03 25.02
C VAL A 252 -32.56 37.01 25.32
N ASP A 253 -32.86 38.30 25.46
CA ASP A 253 -31.87 39.34 25.77
C ASP A 253 -31.22 39.10 27.15
N SER A 254 -31.99 38.62 28.13
CA SER A 254 -31.47 38.25 29.46
C SER A 254 -30.51 37.06 29.38
N LEU A 255 -30.86 36.02 28.61
CA LEU A 255 -29.97 34.88 28.38
C LEU A 255 -28.68 35.27 27.63
N LEU A 256 -28.76 36.19 26.67
CA LEU A 256 -27.58 36.69 25.97
C LEU A 256 -26.65 37.45 26.92
N VAL A 257 -27.21 38.23 27.85
CA VAL A 257 -26.44 38.88 28.92
C VAL A 257 -25.82 37.84 29.85
N GLU A 258 -26.59 36.86 30.34
CA GLU A 258 -26.09 35.80 31.22
C GLU A 258 -24.99 34.97 30.54
N LYS A 259 -25.13 34.68 29.25
CA LYS A 259 -24.11 34.03 28.43
C LYS A 259 -22.86 34.89 28.35
N ALA A 260 -22.98 36.17 28.01
CA ALA A 260 -21.85 37.09 27.90
C ALA A 260 -21.11 37.24 29.24
N GLU A 261 -21.84 37.32 30.35
CA GLU A 261 -21.28 37.33 31.70
C GLU A 261 -20.57 36.02 32.02
N SER A 262 -21.19 34.87 31.71
CA SER A 262 -20.60 33.55 31.96
C SER A 262 -19.35 33.33 31.12
N GLU A 263 -19.36 33.75 29.86
CA GLU A 263 -18.17 33.75 29.00
C GLU A 263 -17.09 34.69 29.52
N GLN A 264 -17.46 35.86 30.05
CA GLN A 264 -16.49 36.76 30.69
C GLN A 264 -15.90 36.14 31.95
N ARG A 265 -16.73 35.57 32.83
CA ARG A 265 -16.27 34.84 34.03
C ARG A 265 -15.35 33.69 33.65
N LEU A 266 -15.65 32.97 32.57
CA LEU A 266 -14.81 31.87 32.08
C LEU A 266 -13.46 32.38 31.58
N ARG A 267 -13.44 33.48 30.81
CA ARG A 267 -12.19 34.16 30.40
C ARG A 267 -11.37 34.63 31.60
N ASP A 268 -12.01 35.23 32.60
CA ASP A 268 -11.34 35.71 33.81
C ASP A 268 -10.76 34.54 34.64
N LEU A 269 -11.50 33.43 34.73
CA LEU A 269 -11.03 32.20 35.39
C LEU A 269 -9.87 31.56 34.63
N ASP A 270 -9.92 31.51 33.31
CA ASP A 270 -8.81 31.02 32.48
C ASP A 270 -7.57 31.89 32.66
N GLU A 271 -7.71 33.21 32.67
CA GLU A 271 -6.61 34.12 32.95
C GLU A 271 -6.05 33.88 34.37
N ALA A 272 -6.93 33.72 35.37
CA ALA A 272 -6.51 33.40 36.72
C ALA A 272 -5.76 32.06 36.80
N ILE A 273 -6.21 31.03 36.08
CA ILE A 273 -5.52 29.73 35.98
C ILE A 273 -4.13 29.92 35.35
N GLN A 274 -4.03 30.66 34.24
CA GLN A 274 -2.75 30.95 33.59
C GLN A 274 -1.81 31.71 34.53
N GLN A 275 -2.30 32.72 35.25
CA GLN A 275 -1.52 33.45 36.23
C GLN A 275 -1.05 32.54 37.39
N GLN A 276 -1.90 31.63 37.88
CA GLN A 276 -1.52 30.66 38.91
C GLN A 276 -0.50 29.65 38.38
N LEU A 277 -0.64 29.20 37.13
CA LEU A 277 0.34 28.33 36.49
C LEU A 277 1.70 29.03 36.37
N ILE A 278 1.73 30.29 35.91
CA ILE A 278 2.97 31.10 35.88
C ILE A 278 3.57 31.23 37.28
N ARG A 279 2.75 31.45 38.32
CA ARG A 279 3.22 31.50 39.71
C ARG A 279 3.78 30.17 40.17
N GLN A 280 3.12 29.06 39.84
CA GLN A 280 3.56 27.70 40.16
C GLN A 280 4.88 27.39 39.47
N THR A 281 5.01 27.66 38.16
CA THR A 281 6.25 27.46 37.41
C THR A 281 7.36 28.33 37.96
N ARG A 282 7.12 29.62 38.23
CA ARG A 282 8.14 30.49 38.86
C ARG A 282 8.53 30.02 40.26
N ALA A 283 7.60 29.46 41.03
CA ALA A 283 7.89 28.90 42.34
C ALA A 283 8.71 27.60 42.22
N ALA A 284 8.39 26.76 41.23
CA ALA A 284 9.16 25.57 40.89
C ALA A 284 10.57 25.94 40.41
N ASP A 285 10.73 26.89 39.49
CA ASP A 285 12.02 27.41 39.04
C ASP A 285 12.86 27.95 40.22
N LYS A 286 12.21 28.66 41.17
CA LYS A 286 12.86 29.12 42.40
C LYS A 286 13.28 27.97 43.29
N LEU A 287 12.51 26.89 43.36
CA LEU A 287 12.83 25.69 44.13
C LEU A 287 13.99 24.91 43.48
N ASP A 288 13.96 24.74 42.16
CA ASP A 288 15.01 24.09 41.39
C ASP A 288 16.32 24.90 41.45
N ALA A 289 16.24 26.23 41.43
CA ALA A 289 17.39 27.10 41.69
C ALA A 289 18.00 26.90 43.09
N ILE A 290 17.25 26.35 44.06
CA ILE A 290 17.72 26.07 45.44
C ILE A 290 18.41 24.69 45.55
N GLY A 291 18.42 23.84 44.52
CA GLY A 291 19.02 22.51 44.61
C GLY A 291 19.77 22.00 43.38
N GLY A 292 19.64 22.65 42.22
CA GLY A 292 20.20 22.16 40.96
C GLY A 292 21.64 22.57 40.68
N ASP A 293 22.15 23.60 41.37
CA ASP A 293 23.50 24.10 41.10
C ASP A 293 24.46 23.73 42.23
N SER A 294 25.67 23.33 41.84
CA SER A 294 26.77 23.03 42.77
C SER A 294 27.22 24.29 43.54
N ALA A 295 26.53 25.42 43.39
CA ALA A 295 26.78 26.70 44.02
C ALA A 295 26.84 26.60 45.55
N VAL A 296 25.91 25.89 46.21
CA VAL A 296 25.96 25.74 47.68
C VAL A 296 27.17 24.93 48.11
N ALA A 297 27.45 23.82 47.42
CA ALA A 297 28.63 22.99 47.69
C ALA A 297 29.95 23.74 47.38
N ARG A 298 29.96 24.57 46.33
CA ARG A 298 31.09 25.43 45.93
C ARG A 298 31.33 26.54 46.94
N ILE A 299 30.28 27.23 47.39
CA ILE A 299 30.38 28.27 48.43
C ILE A 299 30.85 27.65 49.76
N ASP A 300 30.37 26.46 50.14
CA ASP A 300 30.87 25.80 51.36
C ASP A 300 32.32 25.32 51.20
N ALA A 301 32.73 24.86 50.01
CA ALA A 301 34.13 24.56 49.71
C ALA A 301 35.01 25.81 49.75
N GLU A 302 34.60 26.91 49.12
CA GLU A 302 35.29 28.21 49.16
C GLU A 302 35.40 28.72 50.61
N ARG A 303 34.32 28.64 51.40
CA ARG A 303 34.33 28.98 52.82
C ARG A 303 35.35 28.15 53.61
N ARG A 304 35.41 26.84 53.40
CA ARG A 304 36.38 25.96 54.08
C ARG A 304 37.82 26.31 53.70
N THR A 305 38.08 26.56 52.41
CA THR A 305 39.40 27.00 51.94
C THR A 305 39.81 28.32 52.58
N VAL A 306 38.93 29.32 52.61
CA VAL A 306 39.21 30.62 53.25
C VAL A 306 39.47 30.45 54.75
N LEU A 307 38.72 29.58 55.45
CA LEU A 307 38.95 29.31 56.87
C LEU A 307 40.33 28.67 57.12
N LEU A 308 40.74 27.72 56.29
CA LEU A 308 42.07 27.12 56.36
C LEU A 308 43.18 28.14 56.09
N GLU A 309 43.00 29.03 55.10
CA GLU A 309 43.94 30.11 54.86
C GLU A 309 44.04 31.09 56.03
N ILE A 310 42.90 31.41 56.66
CA ILE A 310 42.88 32.25 57.86
C ILE A 310 43.66 31.58 58.99
N GLU A 311 43.46 30.28 59.20
CA GLU A 311 44.18 29.52 60.21
C GLU A 311 45.70 29.52 59.94
N GLU A 312 46.12 29.20 58.72
CA GLU A 312 47.54 29.21 58.32
C GLU A 312 48.17 30.61 58.49
N LYS A 313 47.49 31.65 58.02
CA LYS A 313 47.94 33.04 58.15
C LYS A 313 47.99 33.50 59.61
N ALA A 314 47.03 33.07 60.44
CA ALA A 314 47.00 33.39 61.86
C ALA A 314 48.18 32.74 62.61
N VAL A 315 48.47 31.46 62.34
CA VAL A 315 49.65 30.78 62.90
C VAL A 315 50.92 31.53 62.52
N ARG A 316 51.12 31.82 61.23
CA ARG A 316 52.30 32.56 60.75
C ARG A 316 52.42 33.95 61.37
N TYR A 317 51.30 34.66 61.55
CA TYR A 317 51.29 35.96 62.22
C TYR A 317 51.74 35.86 63.69
N ILE A 318 51.23 34.86 64.42
CA ILE A 318 51.61 34.62 65.82
C ILE A 318 53.11 34.31 65.91
N GLU A 319 53.64 33.44 65.05
CA GLU A 319 55.08 33.13 64.99
C GLU A 319 55.93 34.38 64.75
N LEU A 320 55.58 35.18 63.74
CA LEU A 320 56.27 36.43 63.44
C LEU A 320 56.20 37.42 64.61
N LYS A 321 55.04 37.56 65.24
CA LYS A 321 54.85 38.49 66.36
C LYS A 321 55.65 38.08 67.57
N LEU A 322 55.65 36.78 67.90
CA LEU A 322 56.50 36.21 68.95
C LEU A 322 57.98 36.40 68.63
N GLY A 323 58.39 36.21 67.37
CA GLY A 323 59.75 36.48 66.91
C GLY A 323 60.18 37.94 67.14
N VAL A 324 59.34 38.91 66.77
CA VAL A 324 59.60 40.34 67.02
C VAL A 324 59.69 40.64 68.53
N MET A 325 58.80 40.06 69.33
CA MET A 325 58.83 40.23 70.79
C MET A 325 60.10 39.63 71.40
N ALA A 326 60.51 38.44 70.97
CA ALA A 326 61.73 37.78 71.43
C ALA A 326 62.98 38.59 71.07
N ALA A 327 63.09 39.08 69.83
CA ALA A 327 64.19 39.92 69.39
C ALA A 327 64.24 41.25 70.16
N GLY A 328 63.08 41.89 70.37
CA GLY A 328 62.97 43.11 71.17
C GLY A 328 63.41 42.91 72.62
N ASN A 329 63.04 41.77 73.21
CA ASN A 329 63.47 41.42 74.57
C ASN A 329 64.97 41.15 74.65
N ALA A 330 65.54 40.43 73.68
CA ALA A 330 66.98 40.18 73.60
C ALA A 330 67.79 41.50 73.52
N LEU A 331 67.32 42.45 72.70
CA LEU A 331 67.95 43.77 72.55
C LEU A 331 67.88 44.61 73.84
N ARG A 332 66.79 44.45 74.62
CA ARG A 332 66.65 45.09 75.94
C ARG A 332 67.65 44.50 76.94
N VAL A 333 67.69 43.18 77.07
CA VAL A 333 68.62 42.48 77.99
C VAL A 333 70.08 42.80 77.66
N TYR A 334 70.44 42.84 76.36
CA TYR A 334 71.79 43.21 75.93
C TYR A 334 72.17 44.63 76.37
N ARG A 335 71.27 45.61 76.19
CA ARG A 335 71.49 47.01 76.58
C ARG A 335 71.66 47.15 78.10
N GLU A 336 70.81 46.51 78.90
CA GLU A 336 70.89 46.58 80.36
C GLU A 336 72.22 46.03 80.92
N ARG A 337 72.70 44.90 80.38
CA ARG A 337 73.96 44.29 80.83
C ARG A 337 75.18 45.18 80.53
N HIS A 338 75.34 45.67 79.31
CA HIS A 338 76.53 46.45 78.93
C HIS A 338 76.50 47.88 79.50
N ARG A 339 75.31 48.44 79.72
CA ARG A 339 75.17 49.79 80.28
C ARG A 339 75.60 49.87 81.75
N SER A 340 75.27 48.87 82.56
CA SER A 340 75.60 48.87 84.00
C SER A 340 77.10 48.79 84.27
N GLY A 341 77.85 48.00 83.49
CA GLY A 341 79.31 47.89 83.59
C GLY A 341 80.05 49.18 83.19
N MET A 342 79.68 49.77 82.05
CA MET A 342 80.27 51.03 81.58
C MET A 342 79.96 52.20 82.54
N MET A 343 78.72 52.31 83.02
CA MET A 343 78.32 53.41 83.91
C MET A 343 79.07 53.35 85.25
N LYS A 344 79.25 52.16 85.81
CA LYS A 344 80.01 51.97 87.05
C LYS A 344 81.46 52.45 86.89
N ARG A 345 82.14 52.03 85.82
CA ARG A 345 83.52 52.47 85.54
C ARG A 345 83.65 53.97 85.29
N ALA A 346 82.69 54.57 84.57
CA ALA A 346 82.67 56.01 84.35
C ALA A 346 82.46 56.77 85.67
N SER A 347 81.59 56.26 86.55
CA SER A 347 81.36 56.81 87.89
C SER A 347 82.63 56.78 88.75
N ASP A 348 83.32 55.65 88.79
CA ASP A 348 84.55 55.46 89.57
C ASP A 348 85.68 56.38 89.06
N ALA A 349 85.89 56.44 87.73
CA ALA A 349 86.88 57.32 87.12
C ALA A 349 86.57 58.80 87.36
N PHE A 350 85.29 59.21 87.27
CA PHE A 350 84.89 60.59 87.51
C PHE A 350 85.09 61.00 88.98
N ALA A 351 84.77 60.10 89.92
CA ALA A 351 85.02 60.34 91.33
C ALA A 351 86.52 60.51 91.63
N LEU A 352 87.37 59.72 90.98
CA LEU A 352 88.83 59.81 91.13
C LEU A 352 89.41 61.09 90.53
N ILE A 353 89.08 61.42 89.28
CA ILE A 353 89.57 62.63 88.58
C ILE A 353 89.14 63.91 89.30
N THR A 354 87.98 63.89 89.95
CA THR A 354 87.46 65.04 90.72
C THR A 354 87.90 65.03 92.19
N ARG A 355 88.76 64.07 92.60
CA ARG A 355 89.22 63.85 93.98
C ARG A 355 88.06 63.83 95.00
N GLY A 356 86.95 63.20 94.61
CA GLY A 356 85.76 63.06 95.44
C GLY A 356 84.92 64.33 95.59
N GLN A 357 85.17 65.41 94.82
CA GLN A 357 84.23 66.54 94.70
C GLN A 357 82.87 66.04 94.20
N TYR A 358 82.91 65.06 93.29
CA TYR A 358 81.77 64.27 92.88
C TYR A 358 81.96 62.83 93.36
N SER A 359 80.92 62.25 93.96
CA SER A 359 80.93 60.89 94.50
C SER A 359 80.67 59.83 93.42
N GLY A 360 80.16 60.23 92.26
CA GLY A 360 79.93 59.33 91.14
C GLY A 360 78.99 59.88 90.07
N LEU A 361 78.56 58.99 89.17
CA LEU A 361 77.62 59.26 88.09
C LEU A 361 76.38 58.37 88.22
N ALA A 362 75.22 58.93 87.92
CA ALA A 362 73.97 58.21 87.83
C ALA A 362 73.19 58.63 86.58
N THR A 363 72.18 57.86 86.21
CA THR A 363 71.26 58.19 85.13
C THR A 363 69.88 58.45 85.69
N GLN A 364 69.27 59.57 85.28
CA GLN A 364 67.89 59.90 85.63
C GLN A 364 66.97 59.65 84.43
N PRO A 365 65.88 58.86 84.59
CA PRO A 365 64.94 58.61 83.50
C PRO A 365 64.16 59.88 83.14
N VAL A 366 64.04 60.13 81.83
CA VAL A 366 63.26 61.22 81.24
C VAL A 366 62.35 60.69 80.14
N LYS A 367 61.37 61.49 79.70
CA LYS A 367 60.46 61.08 78.63
C LYS A 367 61.25 60.91 77.33
N GLY A 368 61.40 59.67 76.86
CA GLY A 368 62.13 59.33 75.63
C GLY A 368 63.60 58.89 75.83
N GLY A 369 64.08 58.74 77.07
CA GLY A 369 65.44 58.26 77.34
C GLY A 369 65.88 58.47 78.78
N GLU A 370 67.18 58.59 79.01
CA GLU A 370 67.75 58.97 80.31
C GLU A 370 68.80 60.04 80.12
N VAL A 371 68.99 60.87 81.15
CA VAL A 371 70.02 61.92 81.19
C VAL A 371 71.07 61.56 82.24
N LEU A 372 72.32 61.87 81.96
CA LEU A 372 73.45 61.65 82.86
C LEU A 372 73.52 62.77 83.92
N ILE A 373 73.60 62.38 85.19
CA ILE A 373 73.74 63.28 86.33
C ILE A 373 75.01 62.94 87.12
N ALA A 374 75.70 63.98 87.58
CA ALA A 374 76.85 63.90 88.46
C ALA A 374 76.42 64.11 89.91
N LEU A 375 76.77 63.16 90.78
CA LEU A 375 76.46 63.20 92.21
C LEU A 375 77.56 63.95 92.94
N GLN A 376 77.22 65.01 93.66
CA GLN A 376 78.15 65.79 94.47
C GLN A 376 78.31 65.17 95.86
N ARG A 377 79.42 65.48 96.53
CA ARG A 377 79.72 64.98 97.88
C ARG A 377 78.70 65.41 98.95
N ASP A 378 78.00 66.52 98.74
CA ASP A 378 76.96 67.06 99.61
C ASP A 378 75.57 66.43 99.39
N GLY A 379 75.48 65.43 98.52
CA GLY A 379 74.22 64.74 98.19
C GLY A 379 73.38 65.44 97.12
N GLN A 380 73.81 66.60 96.61
CA GLN A 380 73.17 67.23 95.46
C GLN A 380 73.57 66.53 94.16
N SER A 381 72.77 66.71 93.12
CA SER A 381 73.08 66.20 91.79
C SER A 381 73.01 67.31 90.76
N LYS A 382 73.96 67.34 89.82
CA LYS A 382 73.95 68.26 88.67
C LYS A 382 73.81 67.48 87.38
N VAL A 383 72.94 67.94 86.50
CA VAL A 383 72.92 67.48 85.11
C VAL A 383 74.25 67.84 84.45
N ALA A 384 74.74 67.02 83.53
CA ALA A 384 76.02 67.23 82.84
C ALA A 384 76.20 68.67 82.29
N ASP A 385 75.12 69.29 81.79
CA ASP A 385 75.14 70.65 81.25
C ASP A 385 75.36 71.73 82.32
N ALA A 386 74.99 71.46 83.57
CA ALA A 386 75.16 72.36 84.72
C ALA A 386 76.54 72.23 85.38
N LEU A 387 77.43 71.38 84.85
CA LEU A 387 78.82 71.27 85.29
C LEU A 387 79.66 72.43 84.75
N SER A 388 80.64 72.86 85.54
CA SER A 388 81.67 73.80 85.06
C SER A 388 82.41 73.21 83.86
N LYS A 389 83.02 74.08 83.03
CA LYS A 389 83.76 73.65 81.84
C LYS A 389 84.80 72.56 82.18
N GLY A 390 85.56 72.74 83.27
CA GLY A 390 86.53 71.75 83.74
C GLY A 390 85.89 70.43 84.20
N ALA A 391 84.83 70.47 85.02
CA ALA A 391 84.14 69.25 85.46
C ALA A 391 83.47 68.49 84.29
N ARG A 392 83.03 69.19 83.25
CA ARG A 392 82.47 68.57 82.03
C ARG A 392 83.53 67.86 81.20
N PHE A 393 84.73 68.44 81.09
CA PHE A 393 85.86 67.75 80.44
C PHE A 393 86.33 66.52 81.21
N GLN A 394 86.34 66.60 82.54
CA GLN A 394 86.60 65.44 83.40
C GLN A 394 85.54 64.35 83.24
N LEU A 395 84.27 64.72 83.15
CA LEU A 395 83.17 63.79 82.88
C LEU A 395 83.32 63.12 81.52
N TYR A 396 83.62 63.90 80.49
CA TYR A 396 83.84 63.40 79.15
C TYR A 396 85.02 62.41 79.11
N LEU A 397 86.12 62.74 79.79
CA LEU A 397 87.27 61.85 79.93
C LEU A 397 86.92 60.56 80.66
N ALA A 398 86.21 60.65 81.79
CA ALA A 398 85.77 59.47 82.56
C ALA A 398 84.89 58.52 81.73
N LEU A 399 83.98 59.07 80.90
CA LEU A 399 83.17 58.28 79.97
C LEU A 399 84.02 57.62 78.88
N ARG A 400 85.01 58.33 78.34
CA ARG A 400 85.92 57.78 77.32
C ARG A 400 86.81 56.67 77.88
N LEU A 401 87.31 56.83 79.10
CA LEU A 401 88.06 55.79 79.82
C LEU A 401 87.19 54.55 80.04
N ALA A 402 85.96 54.73 80.54
CA ALA A 402 85.04 53.61 80.76
C ALA A 402 84.67 52.88 79.45
N GLY A 403 84.43 53.64 78.38
CA GLY A 403 84.19 53.09 77.04
C GLY A 403 85.40 52.34 76.48
N TYR A 404 86.61 52.83 76.72
CA TYR A 404 87.85 52.15 76.34
C TYR A 404 88.00 50.81 77.06
N TYR A 405 87.81 50.78 78.38
CA TYR A 405 87.89 49.55 79.15
C TYR A 405 86.82 48.53 78.74
N GLU A 406 85.60 48.97 78.47
CA GLU A 406 84.54 48.09 77.95
C GLU A 406 84.91 47.53 76.58
N PHE A 407 85.52 48.35 75.71
CA PHE A 407 85.99 47.90 74.40
C PHE A 407 87.15 46.90 74.51
N ALA A 408 88.17 47.21 75.29
CA ALA A 408 89.37 46.38 75.47
C ALA A 408 89.07 45.05 76.18
N GLN A 409 87.98 44.94 76.94
CA GLN A 409 87.57 43.69 77.57
C GLN A 409 87.04 42.65 76.57
N PHE A 410 86.38 43.10 75.50
CA PHE A 410 85.71 42.21 74.54
C PHE A 410 86.36 42.19 73.15
N ARG A 411 87.37 43.04 72.91
CA ARG A 411 88.05 43.20 71.62
C ARG A 411 89.54 43.50 71.82
N PRO A 412 90.40 43.24 70.82
CA PRO A 412 91.80 43.68 70.85
C PRO A 412 91.90 45.18 71.13
N SER A 413 92.73 45.55 72.11
CA SER A 413 92.93 46.94 72.52
C SER A 413 93.55 47.77 71.39
N VAL A 414 93.00 48.96 71.14
CA VAL A 414 93.60 49.97 70.25
C VAL A 414 94.35 51.03 71.08
N PRO A 415 95.29 51.81 70.51
CA PRO A 415 95.93 52.90 71.25
C PRO A 415 94.91 53.97 71.68
N PHE A 416 94.95 54.39 72.94
CA PHE A 416 94.22 55.55 73.43
C PHE A 416 95.09 56.80 73.25
N ILE A 417 94.63 57.75 72.43
CA ILE A 417 95.34 59.00 72.15
C ILE A 417 94.59 60.15 72.80
N ALA A 418 95.28 60.90 73.66
CA ALA A 418 94.77 62.10 74.30
C ALA A 418 95.65 63.30 73.93
N ASP A 419 95.06 64.26 73.22
CA ASP A 419 95.74 65.45 72.73
C ASP A 419 95.32 66.68 73.53
N ASP A 420 96.23 67.14 74.39
CA ASP A 420 96.17 68.36 75.20
C ASP A 420 94.88 68.57 76.02
N ILE A 421 94.25 67.47 76.42
CA ILE A 421 92.94 67.48 77.09
C ILE A 421 92.98 68.00 78.53
N MET A 422 94.16 68.26 79.10
CA MET A 422 94.34 68.70 80.49
C MET A 422 94.61 70.20 80.66
N GLU A 423 94.49 71.03 79.60
CA GLU A 423 94.72 72.49 79.66
C GLU A 423 93.95 73.17 80.81
N THR A 424 92.73 72.69 81.12
CA THR A 424 91.86 73.29 82.15
C THR A 424 91.97 72.64 83.53
N PHE A 425 92.94 71.73 83.72
CA PHE A 425 93.06 70.92 84.93
C PHE A 425 94.11 71.53 85.84
N ASP A 426 93.82 71.62 87.13
CA ASP A 426 94.84 71.97 88.11
C ASP A 426 95.85 70.83 88.29
N HIS A 427 97.01 71.13 88.89
CA HIS A 427 98.11 70.18 89.09
C HIS A 427 97.64 68.85 89.70
N PHE A 428 96.77 68.95 90.69
CA PHE A 428 96.22 67.83 91.44
C PHE A 428 95.28 66.95 90.60
N ARG A 429 94.44 67.54 89.75
CA ARG A 429 93.58 66.80 88.83
C ARG A 429 94.40 66.10 87.75
N SER A 430 95.42 66.76 87.22
CA SER A 430 96.31 66.18 86.21
C SER A 430 97.06 64.96 86.76
N GLU A 431 97.50 64.98 88.02
CA GLU A 431 98.07 63.80 88.70
C GLU A 431 97.12 62.58 88.68
N GLU A 432 95.85 62.76 89.07
CA GLU A 432 94.89 61.64 89.12
C GLU A 432 94.57 61.10 87.72
N VAL A 433 94.53 61.97 86.71
CA VAL A 433 94.34 61.54 85.32
C VAL A 433 95.55 60.74 84.84
N PHE A 434 96.77 61.17 85.15
CA PHE A 434 97.96 60.39 84.80
C PHE A 434 98.01 59.04 85.53
N ARG A 435 97.55 58.93 86.79
CA ARG A 435 97.36 57.61 87.44
C ARG A 435 96.41 56.72 86.67
N LEU A 436 95.26 57.25 86.26
CA LEU A 436 94.29 56.51 85.45
C LEU A 436 94.84 56.10 84.09
N PHE A 437 95.65 56.95 83.46
CA PHE A 437 96.36 56.60 82.23
C PHE A 437 97.42 55.52 82.45
N GLY A 438 98.12 55.55 83.59
CA GLY A 438 99.03 54.48 83.99
C GLY A 438 98.32 53.15 84.20
N GLU A 439 97.16 53.15 84.86
CA GLU A 439 96.32 51.96 84.99
C GLU A 439 95.82 51.50 83.62
N MET A 440 95.37 52.42 82.76
CA MET A 440 94.88 52.11 81.42
C MET A 440 95.99 51.54 80.52
N ALA A 441 97.24 51.95 80.72
CA ALA A 441 98.40 51.42 80.03
C ALA A 441 98.60 49.91 80.26
N SER A 442 98.05 49.34 81.34
CA SER A 442 98.05 47.89 81.57
C SER A 442 97.09 47.13 80.64
N ALA A 443 96.04 47.81 80.13
CA ALA A 443 95.04 47.24 79.24
C ALA A 443 95.31 47.52 77.75
N GLY A 444 96.08 48.55 77.43
CA GLY A 444 96.51 48.87 76.07
C GLY A 444 97.30 50.17 76.00
N GLN A 445 97.89 50.48 74.84
CA GLN A 445 98.80 51.63 74.71
C GLN A 445 98.10 52.97 74.97
N VAL A 446 98.71 53.85 75.76
CA VAL A 446 98.24 55.21 76.01
C VAL A 446 99.27 56.21 75.50
N ILE A 447 98.84 57.14 74.65
CA ILE A 447 99.66 58.20 74.06
C ILE A 447 99.05 59.53 74.48
N TYR A 448 99.80 60.32 75.25
CA TYR A 448 99.40 61.67 75.63
C TYR A 448 100.28 62.69 74.92
N LEU A 449 99.66 63.60 74.18
CA LEU A 449 100.32 64.70 73.47
C LEU A 449 100.04 65.99 74.25
N THR A 450 101.07 66.79 74.52
CA THR A 450 100.90 68.09 75.16
C THR A 450 102.05 69.02 74.81
N HIS A 451 101.75 70.32 74.83
CA HIS A 451 102.75 71.38 74.71
C HIS A 451 103.18 71.95 76.08
N HIS A 452 102.59 71.44 77.18
CA HIS A 452 102.84 71.93 78.53
C HIS A 452 103.92 71.12 79.26
N GLN A 453 105.13 71.67 79.37
CA GLN A 453 106.28 71.00 80.02
C GLN A 453 106.00 70.58 81.48
N HIS A 454 105.17 71.32 82.22
CA HIS A 454 104.83 70.96 83.60
C HIS A 454 104.03 69.65 83.70
N LEU A 455 103.24 69.28 82.68
CA LEU A 455 102.50 68.01 82.66
C LEU A 455 103.44 66.81 82.43
N CYS A 456 104.52 67.00 81.67
CA CYS A 456 105.58 66.01 81.50
C CYS A 456 106.23 65.65 82.85
N GLU A 457 106.46 66.65 83.71
CA GLU A 457 107.02 66.43 85.04
C GLU A 457 106.04 65.73 85.99
N ILE A 458 104.74 66.08 85.93
CA ILE A 458 103.69 65.37 86.68
C ILE A 458 103.62 63.90 86.24
N ALA A 459 103.64 63.64 84.93
CA ALA A 459 103.58 62.28 84.40
C ALA A 459 104.76 61.43 84.89
N LYS A 460 106.00 61.98 84.87
CA LYS A 460 107.20 61.30 85.43
C LYS A 460 107.06 60.96 86.91
N ALA A 461 106.47 61.86 87.69
CA ALA A 461 106.32 61.67 89.13
C ALA A 461 105.29 60.58 89.47
N VAL A 462 104.25 60.44 88.65
CA VAL A 462 103.05 59.66 89.00
C VAL A 462 102.93 58.33 88.25
N VAL A 463 103.55 58.20 87.07
CA VAL A 463 103.48 57.00 86.23
C VAL A 463 104.86 56.34 86.11
N PRO A 464 105.10 55.22 86.82
CA PRO A 464 106.35 54.48 86.71
C PRO A 464 106.60 54.00 85.28
N GLY A 465 107.77 54.29 84.72
CA GLY A 465 108.15 53.85 83.36
C GLY A 465 107.58 54.66 82.21
N VAL A 466 107.00 55.84 82.47
CA VAL A 466 106.58 56.76 81.39
C VAL A 466 107.77 57.17 80.53
N THR A 467 107.59 57.09 79.21
CA THR A 467 108.59 57.55 78.23
C THR A 467 108.15 58.89 77.65
N ILE A 468 109.01 59.91 77.74
CA ILE A 468 108.75 61.23 77.15
C ILE A 468 109.54 61.35 75.85
N HIS A 469 108.81 61.60 74.76
CA HIS A 469 109.40 61.89 73.45
C HIS A 469 109.23 63.38 73.16
N GLU A 470 110.35 64.10 73.04
CA GLU A 470 110.34 65.46 72.51
C GLU A 470 110.25 65.40 70.99
N LEU A 471 109.19 65.98 70.43
CA LEU A 471 108.97 66.09 69.00
C LEU A 471 109.56 67.43 68.52
N ALA A 472 110.52 67.38 67.59
CA ALA A 472 111.24 68.54 67.07
C ALA A 472 110.41 69.39 66.11
#